data_AF-A0A813GJS2-F1
#
_entry.id   AF-A0A813GJS2-F1
#
_cell.length_a   1.000
_cell.length_b   1.000
_cell.length_c   1.000
_cell.angle_alpha   90.00
_cell.angle_beta   90.00
_cell.angle_gamma   90.00
#
_symmetry.space_group_name_H-M   'P 1'
#
loop_
_entity.id
_entity.type
_entity.pdbx_description
1 polymer ?
#
loop_
_entity_poly.entity_id
_entity_poly.type
_entity_poly.pdbx_seq_one_letter_code
_entity_poly.pdbx_strand_id
1 'polypeptide(L)'
;APVKLEMLSADTILWWQSDCVQNDKGMVLCERIKVPAATGDVTSTLRISVEGLPQAFLRATLVAQMPPVQDLRPRLEDGSAPEPLLPGAPIDPRDYNGRRNWLSRCKVVAEVSGSEVVCFQHVLLTEASTYMLYVHLDHYRGPGGLEGGRWLLESFGSGPIEVGADTMEQDLEVLVRRSWETVVEEPPPDKSKKGKEAQEGDQPNRADGAAATRQKWLARRTAGAEEPDDSAEGKSAEDAELAAALERAKEAVHPNAAIADFLHCHTEVAAVLVMEDPFTVAPDGPDQLPEDTDGVADEDTEVPPQSPPAGPDDVGVRAFGTLGERKARIAEFEASSARWTTATEDLEAAKQRNATWIEEMRNWREERTSAPGGAAAAPFAETRDGLRVGLRLRLEKCAILKDAVLDNKCVDAEPVRVAIAEAEAAGAGAWDVELMEKAGSKLRMLESATSFKEALVAAEAKVEVAHASAGETAELSSEAQEAAATAAAEAATAAATLGEALSTFKACLKDCAVKSIPVPEEVSNEEPLTRASALLEQEHAAAAARAQAQAAAATLGMEADSA
;
A
#
# COMPACT_ATOMS: atom_id res chain seq x y z
N ALA A 1 11.45 -17.69 -52.91
CA ALA A 1 11.48 -16.22 -53.01
C ALA A 1 11.39 -15.66 -51.59
N PRO A 2 12.27 -14.74 -51.17
CA PRO A 2 12.13 -14.11 -49.86
C PRO A 2 10.77 -13.41 -49.83
N VAL A 3 10.00 -13.68 -48.77
CA VAL A 3 8.75 -12.98 -48.50
C VAL A 3 9.11 -11.51 -48.35
N LYS A 4 8.85 -10.71 -49.39
CA LYS A 4 8.82 -9.26 -49.27
C LYS A 4 7.68 -8.98 -48.30
N LEU A 5 8.03 -8.70 -47.04
CA LEU A 5 7.15 -7.96 -46.15
C LEU A 5 6.94 -6.61 -46.85
N GLU A 6 5.83 -6.48 -47.58
CA GLU A 6 5.33 -5.16 -47.95
C GLU A 6 5.26 -4.38 -46.65
N MET A 7 5.97 -3.24 -46.61
CA MET A 7 5.98 -2.37 -45.45
C MET A 7 4.52 -2.13 -45.06
N LEU A 8 4.09 -2.68 -43.92
CA LEU A 8 2.81 -2.35 -43.33
C LEU A 8 2.81 -0.83 -43.20
N SER A 9 2.03 -0.14 -44.04
CA SER A 9 1.85 1.29 -43.91
C SER A 9 1.29 1.52 -42.52
N ALA A 10 1.99 2.28 -41.68
CA ALA A 10 1.46 2.65 -40.40
C ALA A 10 0.10 3.33 -40.60
N ASP A 11 -0.98 2.68 -40.16
CA ASP A 11 -2.34 3.22 -40.31
C ASP A 11 -2.49 4.51 -39.51
N THR A 12 -1.69 4.69 -38.47
CA THR A 12 -1.63 5.93 -37.70
C THR A 12 -0.23 6.13 -37.10
N ILE A 13 0.47 7.18 -37.56
CA ILE A 13 1.70 7.68 -36.92
C ILE A 13 1.30 8.90 -36.08
N LEU A 14 1.45 8.79 -34.76
CA LEU A 14 1.18 9.89 -33.85
C LEU A 14 2.50 10.44 -33.32
N TRP A 15 2.80 11.66 -33.72
CA TRP A 15 3.97 12.38 -33.26
C TRP A 15 3.64 13.09 -31.94
N TRP A 16 4.32 12.73 -30.85
CA TRP A 16 4.03 13.35 -29.56
C TRP A 16 4.79 14.66 -29.34
N GLN A 17 4.11 15.58 -28.67
CA GLN A 17 4.62 16.88 -28.17
C GLN A 17 4.09 17.20 -26.77
N SER A 18 3.41 16.25 -26.09
CA SER A 18 2.79 16.51 -24.78
C SER A 18 3.82 16.65 -23.65
N ASP A 19 3.41 17.34 -22.59
CA ASP A 19 4.23 17.65 -21.43
C ASP A 19 4.62 16.36 -20.68
N CYS A 20 5.91 16.04 -20.68
CA CYS A 20 6.42 14.95 -19.87
C CYS A 20 6.36 15.33 -18.38
N VAL A 21 5.76 14.48 -17.55
CA VAL A 21 5.70 14.71 -16.11
C VAL A 21 6.89 14.01 -15.45
N GLN A 22 7.71 14.79 -14.75
CA GLN A 22 8.81 14.24 -13.95
C GLN A 22 8.24 13.66 -12.65
N ASN A 23 8.54 12.39 -12.35
CA ASN A 23 8.17 11.78 -11.08
C ASN A 23 9.36 11.08 -10.41
N ASP A 24 9.17 10.60 -9.18
CA ASP A 24 10.21 9.93 -8.38
C ASP A 24 10.73 8.62 -9.02
N LYS A 25 10.03 8.11 -10.04
CA LYS A 25 10.39 6.90 -10.80
C LYS A 25 10.97 7.22 -12.18
N GLY A 26 11.26 8.49 -12.46
CA GLY A 26 11.80 8.98 -13.74
C GLY A 26 10.81 9.83 -14.53
N MET A 27 11.14 10.09 -15.80
CA MET A 27 10.23 10.76 -16.72
C MET A 27 9.16 9.78 -17.17
N VAL A 28 7.89 10.17 -17.01
CA VAL A 28 6.75 9.31 -17.35
C VAL A 28 5.90 9.96 -18.41
N LEU A 29 5.68 9.20 -19.46
CA LEU A 29 4.69 9.45 -20.48
C LEU A 29 3.44 8.63 -20.13
N CYS A 30 2.29 9.28 -20.01
CA CYS A 30 1.02 8.65 -19.67
C CYS A 30 -0.03 9.03 -20.70
N GLU A 31 -0.45 8.06 -21.50
CA GLU A 31 -1.33 8.30 -22.65
C GLU A 31 -2.52 7.35 -22.63
N ARG A 32 -3.70 7.90 -22.91
CA ARG A 32 -4.97 7.19 -22.89
C ARG A 32 -5.30 6.73 -24.31
N ILE A 33 -5.46 5.43 -24.47
CA ILE A 33 -5.87 4.79 -25.72
C ILE A 33 -7.33 4.37 -25.57
N LYS A 34 -8.20 4.85 -26.45
CA LYS A 34 -9.62 4.49 -26.52
C LYS A 34 -9.90 3.75 -27.83
N VAL A 35 -10.68 2.68 -27.75
CA VAL A 35 -11.24 2.01 -28.93
C VAL A 35 -12.67 2.50 -29.12
N PRO A 36 -12.99 3.21 -30.23
CA PRO A 36 -14.33 3.72 -30.46
C PRO A 36 -15.37 2.60 -30.49
N ALA A 37 -16.55 2.87 -29.91
CA ALA A 37 -17.70 1.99 -30.04
C ALA A 37 -18.10 1.87 -31.54
N ALA A 38 -18.51 0.68 -31.96
CA ALA A 38 -18.80 0.22 -33.32
C ALA A 38 -17.62 -0.24 -34.20
N THR A 39 -16.37 -0.18 -33.71
CA THR A 39 -15.19 -0.62 -34.48
C THR A 39 -14.95 -2.14 -34.36
N GLY A 40 -15.56 -2.80 -33.39
CA GLY A 40 -15.18 -4.15 -32.97
C GLY A 40 -13.85 -4.17 -32.22
N ASP A 41 -13.38 -5.36 -31.87
CA ASP A 41 -12.08 -5.54 -31.24
C ASP A 41 -10.95 -5.21 -32.23
N VAL A 42 -10.01 -4.38 -31.80
CA VAL A 42 -8.88 -3.94 -32.62
C VAL A 42 -7.66 -4.75 -32.23
N THR A 43 -7.06 -5.45 -33.19
CA THR A 43 -5.74 -6.04 -33.01
C THR A 43 -4.70 -5.02 -33.47
N SER A 44 -3.83 -4.57 -32.57
CA SER A 44 -2.80 -3.57 -32.88
C SER A 44 -1.42 -3.96 -32.34
N THR A 45 -0.39 -3.61 -33.09
CA THR A 45 0.99 -3.58 -32.62
C THR A 45 1.33 -2.13 -32.27
N LEU A 46 1.64 -1.89 -30.99
CA LEU A 46 2.02 -0.57 -30.49
C LEU A 46 3.53 -0.51 -30.39
N ARG A 47 4.16 0.39 -31.14
CA ARG A 47 5.61 0.63 -31.10
C ARG A 47 5.85 2.01 -30.50
N ILE A 48 6.57 2.02 -29.39
CA ILE A 48 7.02 3.25 -28.74
C ILE A 48 8.52 3.37 -28.95
N SER A 49 8.96 4.54 -29.38
CA SER A 49 10.39 4.85 -29.52
C SER A 49 10.71 6.25 -29.02
N VAL A 50 11.98 6.48 -28.70
CA VAL A 50 12.51 7.82 -28.41
C VAL A 50 13.53 8.18 -29.49
N GLU A 51 13.17 9.15 -30.34
CA GLU A 51 14.09 9.71 -31.33
C GLU A 51 15.04 10.70 -30.67
N GLY A 52 16.29 10.78 -31.16
CA GLY A 52 17.27 11.78 -30.71
C GLY A 52 17.95 11.46 -29.37
N LEU A 53 17.65 10.30 -28.75
CA LEU A 53 18.19 9.91 -27.45
C LEU A 53 18.81 8.50 -27.53
N PRO A 54 20.05 8.36 -28.03
CA PRO A 54 20.70 7.06 -28.14
C PRO A 54 20.89 6.42 -26.75
N GLN A 55 20.79 5.10 -26.68
CA GLN A 55 20.90 4.31 -25.44
C GLN A 55 19.79 4.57 -24.41
N ALA A 56 18.68 5.21 -24.81
CA ALA A 56 17.50 5.32 -23.97
C ALA A 56 16.97 3.93 -23.59
N PHE A 57 16.85 3.60 -22.31
CA PHE A 57 16.23 2.35 -21.89
C PHE A 57 14.78 2.61 -21.48
N LEU A 58 13.83 2.03 -22.21
CA LEU A 58 12.41 2.27 -22.04
C LEU A 58 11.77 1.10 -21.30
N ARG A 59 10.86 1.40 -20.39
CA ARG A 59 9.93 0.43 -19.79
C ARG A 59 8.51 0.92 -20.01
N ALA A 60 7.75 0.18 -20.81
CA ALA A 60 6.35 0.47 -21.07
C ALA A 60 5.44 -0.52 -20.35
N THR A 61 4.38 -0.01 -19.74
CA THR A 61 3.33 -0.77 -19.07
C THR A 61 1.98 -0.35 -19.66
N LEU A 62 1.27 -1.32 -20.24
CA LEU A 62 -0.09 -1.13 -20.75
C LEU A 62 -1.10 -1.59 -19.69
N VAL A 63 -2.01 -0.71 -19.30
CA VAL A 63 -2.98 -0.91 -18.23
C VAL A 63 -4.38 -0.78 -18.79
N ALA A 64 -5.22 -1.80 -18.63
CA ALA A 64 -6.65 -1.70 -18.95
C ALA A 64 -7.38 -1.01 -17.80
N GLN A 65 -8.16 0.01 -18.13
CA GLN A 65 -9.09 0.62 -17.22
C GLN A 65 -10.42 -0.11 -17.28
N MET A 66 -10.73 -0.88 -16.24
CA MET A 66 -12.01 -1.58 -16.14
C MET A 66 -13.11 -0.61 -15.68
N PRO A 67 -14.37 -0.79 -16.13
CA PRO A 67 -15.49 -0.03 -15.59
C PRO A 67 -15.65 -0.28 -14.08
N PRO A 68 -16.10 0.72 -13.30
CA PRO A 68 -16.35 0.54 -11.87
C PRO A 68 -17.44 -0.51 -11.64
N VAL A 69 -17.30 -1.28 -10.55
CA VAL A 69 -18.33 -2.24 -10.14
C VAL A 69 -19.52 -1.45 -9.61
N GLN A 70 -20.74 -1.93 -9.85
CA GLN A 70 -21.98 -1.28 -9.46
C GLN A 70 -22.00 -0.82 -7.99
N ASP A 71 -21.46 -1.66 -7.08
CA ASP A 71 -21.40 -1.38 -5.63
C ASP A 71 -20.37 -0.31 -5.25
N LEU A 72 -19.39 -0.05 -6.12
CA LEU A 72 -18.34 0.95 -5.89
C LEU A 72 -18.75 2.34 -6.38
N ARG A 73 -19.81 2.43 -7.19
CA ARG A 73 -20.28 3.70 -7.73
C ARG A 73 -21.02 4.51 -6.66
N PRO A 74 -20.96 5.86 -6.70
CA PRO A 74 -21.74 6.70 -5.81
C PRO A 74 -23.23 6.40 -5.99
N ARG A 75 -23.98 6.35 -4.88
CA ARG A 75 -25.44 6.29 -4.95
C ARG A 75 -25.98 7.62 -5.44
N LEU A 76 -27.10 7.58 -6.15
CA LEU A 76 -27.84 8.78 -6.54
C LEU A 76 -28.35 9.52 -5.28
N GLU A 77 -28.74 10.79 -5.42
CA GLU A 77 -29.24 11.61 -4.30
C GLU A 77 -30.47 10.96 -3.61
N ASP A 78 -31.28 10.23 -4.37
CA ASP A 78 -32.44 9.46 -3.89
C ASP A 78 -32.06 8.16 -3.15
N GLY A 79 -30.77 7.85 -3.05
CA GLY A 79 -30.24 6.62 -2.44
C GLY A 79 -30.37 5.37 -3.31
N SER A 80 -30.91 5.48 -4.53
CA SER A 80 -30.99 4.38 -5.49
C SER A 80 -29.63 4.02 -6.08
N ALA A 81 -29.50 2.77 -6.53
CA ALA A 81 -28.32 2.32 -7.27
C ALA A 81 -28.26 3.02 -8.63
N PRO A 82 -27.08 3.47 -9.09
CA PRO A 82 -26.94 4.16 -10.38
C PRO A 82 -27.34 3.26 -11.55
N GLU A 83 -27.70 3.80 -12.70
CA GLU A 83 -28.04 2.96 -13.86
C GLU A 83 -26.82 2.18 -14.36
N PRO A 84 -26.93 0.90 -14.76
CA PRO A 84 -25.81 0.12 -15.28
C PRO A 84 -25.10 0.84 -16.43
N LEU A 85 -23.76 0.85 -16.41
CA LEU A 85 -22.97 1.45 -17.49
C LEU A 85 -23.24 0.70 -18.80
N LEU A 86 -23.63 1.44 -19.83
CA LEU A 86 -23.73 0.89 -21.17
C LEU A 86 -22.33 0.49 -21.66
N PRO A 87 -22.14 -0.71 -22.23
CA PRO A 87 -20.88 -1.09 -22.85
C PRO A 87 -20.45 -0.02 -23.86
N GLY A 88 -19.28 0.58 -23.64
CA GLY A 88 -18.74 1.63 -24.51
C GLY A 88 -19.15 3.05 -24.26
N ALA A 89 -20.00 3.31 -23.28
CA ALA A 89 -20.19 4.67 -22.82
C ALA A 89 -18.88 5.19 -22.18
N PRO A 90 -18.50 6.46 -22.43
CA PRO A 90 -17.38 7.08 -21.72
C PRO A 90 -17.68 7.07 -20.22
N ILE A 91 -16.73 6.59 -19.43
CA ILE A 91 -16.85 6.50 -17.97
C ILE A 91 -16.48 7.86 -17.37
N ASP A 92 -17.37 8.44 -16.57
CA ASP A 92 -17.09 9.68 -15.82
C ASP A 92 -16.14 9.33 -14.64
N PRO A 93 -15.06 10.09 -14.41
CA PRO A 93 -14.21 9.93 -13.22
C PRO A 93 -14.98 9.84 -11.89
N ARG A 94 -16.13 10.52 -11.78
CA ARG A 94 -17.01 10.48 -10.61
C ARG A 94 -17.57 9.09 -10.32
N ASP A 95 -17.77 8.27 -11.34
CA ASP A 95 -18.33 6.92 -11.18
C ASP A 95 -17.42 6.01 -10.36
N TYR A 96 -16.12 6.30 -10.27
CA TYR A 96 -15.21 5.49 -9.44
C TYR A 96 -15.37 5.75 -7.94
N ASN A 97 -16.05 6.82 -7.51
CA ASN A 97 -16.13 7.19 -6.08
C ASN A 97 -14.74 7.35 -5.44
N GLY A 98 -13.82 7.98 -6.18
CA GLY A 98 -12.48 8.35 -5.71
C GLY A 98 -11.33 7.50 -6.25
N ARG A 99 -10.11 8.00 -6.01
CA ARG A 99 -8.86 7.46 -6.59
C ARG A 99 -8.57 6.00 -6.23
N ARG A 100 -8.86 5.57 -5.00
CA ARG A 100 -8.58 4.20 -4.55
C ARG A 100 -9.35 3.17 -5.36
N ASN A 101 -10.61 3.44 -5.63
CA ASN A 101 -11.49 2.57 -6.41
C ASN A 101 -11.12 2.63 -7.89
N TRP A 102 -10.73 3.78 -8.42
CA TRP A 102 -10.19 3.87 -9.77
C TRP A 102 -8.94 2.99 -9.95
N LEU A 103 -7.96 3.11 -9.04
CA LEU A 103 -6.74 2.32 -9.07
C LEU A 103 -7.01 0.82 -8.92
N SER A 104 -7.99 0.40 -8.12
CA SER A 104 -8.35 -1.02 -7.99
C SER A 104 -9.00 -1.61 -9.25
N ARG A 105 -9.45 -0.76 -10.18
CA ARG A 105 -10.00 -1.13 -11.48
C ARG A 105 -8.99 -1.00 -12.62
N CYS A 106 -7.78 -0.55 -12.33
CA CYS A 106 -6.69 -0.53 -13.29
C CYS A 106 -5.95 -1.87 -13.24
N LYS A 107 -5.92 -2.61 -14.35
CA LYS A 107 -5.26 -3.91 -14.44
C LYS A 107 -4.14 -3.86 -15.46
N VAL A 108 -2.92 -4.20 -15.04
CA VAL A 108 -1.78 -4.34 -15.95
C VAL A 108 -2.07 -5.48 -16.93
N VAL A 109 -2.02 -5.17 -18.22
CA VAL A 109 -2.26 -6.11 -19.32
C VAL A 109 -0.94 -6.64 -19.85
N ALA A 110 0.04 -5.74 -20.05
CA ALA A 110 1.33 -6.10 -20.58
C ALA A 110 2.43 -5.16 -20.05
N GLU A 111 3.64 -5.69 -19.90
CA GLU A 111 4.84 -4.92 -19.62
C GLU A 111 5.93 -5.32 -20.61
N VAL A 112 6.60 -4.33 -21.19
CA VAL A 112 7.70 -4.53 -22.14
C VAL A 112 8.83 -3.56 -21.80
N SER A 113 10.06 -3.99 -21.98
CA SER A 113 11.23 -3.12 -21.83
C SER A 113 12.20 -3.34 -22.98
N GLY A 114 12.97 -2.32 -23.33
CA GLY A 114 13.82 -2.33 -24.52
C GLY A 114 14.70 -1.09 -24.62
N SER A 115 15.78 -1.21 -25.38
CA SER A 115 16.66 -0.09 -25.72
C SER A 115 16.09 0.66 -26.92
N GLU A 116 15.88 1.96 -26.76
CA GLU A 116 15.39 2.96 -27.72
C GLU A 116 13.97 2.74 -28.24
N VAL A 117 13.52 1.49 -28.30
CA VAL A 117 12.25 1.05 -28.84
C VAL A 117 11.67 -0.05 -27.96
N VAL A 118 10.37 0.02 -27.70
CA VAL A 118 9.57 -1.05 -27.08
C VAL A 118 8.33 -1.31 -27.94
N CYS A 119 8.02 -2.58 -28.14
CA CYS A 119 6.90 -2.99 -28.98
C CYS A 119 5.97 -3.93 -28.20
N PHE A 120 4.70 -3.58 -28.11
CA PHE A 120 3.64 -4.51 -27.74
C PHE A 120 3.13 -5.20 -28.99
N GLN A 121 3.53 -6.45 -29.21
CA GLN A 121 3.13 -7.23 -30.37
C GLN A 121 1.73 -7.81 -30.17
N HIS A 122 0.87 -7.70 -31.19
CA HIS A 122 -0.44 -8.36 -31.25
C HIS A 122 -1.36 -8.11 -30.04
N VAL A 123 -1.48 -6.86 -29.60
CA VAL A 123 -2.40 -6.49 -28.53
C VAL A 123 -3.83 -6.51 -29.05
N LEU A 124 -4.70 -7.24 -28.35
CA LEU A 124 -6.15 -7.20 -28.59
C LEU A 124 -6.78 -6.12 -27.70
N LEU A 125 -7.11 -4.99 -28.31
CA LEU A 125 -7.81 -3.88 -27.67
C LEU A 125 -9.31 -4.09 -27.87
N THR A 126 -10.02 -4.37 -26.80
CA THR A 126 -11.46 -4.65 -26.88
C THR A 126 -12.21 -3.39 -27.22
N GLU A 127 -13.27 -3.52 -28.02
CA GLU A 127 -14.17 -2.43 -28.33
C GLU A 127 -14.59 -1.68 -27.05
N ALA A 128 -14.69 -0.36 -27.13
CA ALA A 128 -15.33 0.42 -26.09
C ALA A 128 -14.59 0.42 -24.73
N SER A 129 -13.36 -0.06 -24.70
CA SER A 129 -12.47 -0.04 -23.54
C SER A 129 -11.47 1.12 -23.59
N THR A 130 -11.04 1.54 -22.40
CA THR A 130 -9.94 2.49 -22.23
C THR A 130 -8.70 1.75 -21.73
N TYR A 131 -7.56 2.06 -22.33
CA TYR A 131 -6.25 1.63 -21.89
C TYR A 131 -5.39 2.86 -21.55
N MET A 132 -4.47 2.69 -20.61
CA MET A 132 -3.45 3.67 -20.25
C MET A 132 -2.08 3.08 -20.56
N LEU A 133 -1.29 3.81 -21.33
CA LEU A 133 0.07 3.47 -21.68
C LEU A 133 1.01 4.32 -20.84
N TYR A 134 1.71 3.67 -19.91
CA TYR A 134 2.75 4.27 -19.11
C TYR A 134 4.09 3.93 -19.73
N VAL A 135 4.92 4.92 -20.05
CA VAL A 135 6.27 4.71 -20.54
C VAL A 135 7.25 5.46 -19.65
N HIS A 136 8.20 4.71 -19.10
CA HIS A 136 9.23 5.19 -18.19
C HIS A 136 10.59 5.14 -18.89
N LEU A 137 11.37 6.20 -18.73
CA LEU A 137 12.80 6.19 -19.03
C LEU A 137 13.57 5.69 -17.80
N ASP A 138 14.26 4.55 -17.92
CA ASP A 138 15.07 3.98 -16.84
C ASP A 138 16.40 4.71 -16.73
N HIS A 139 16.50 5.60 -15.75
CA HIS A 139 17.68 6.43 -15.52
C HIS A 139 18.91 5.66 -15.05
N TYR A 140 18.78 4.38 -14.67
CA TYR A 140 19.92 3.54 -14.32
C TYR A 140 20.55 2.86 -15.53
N ARG A 141 19.76 2.62 -16.59
CA ARG A 141 20.19 1.90 -17.80
C ARG A 141 20.37 2.80 -19.01
N GLY A 142 19.89 4.03 -18.94
CA GLY A 142 20.00 5.03 -20.00
C GLY A 142 20.19 6.45 -19.45
N PRO A 143 20.03 7.47 -20.31
CA PRO A 143 20.13 8.88 -19.92
C PRO A 143 19.06 9.25 -18.88
N GLY A 144 19.43 10.12 -17.93
CA GLY A 144 18.58 10.49 -16.80
C GLY A 144 17.44 11.45 -17.12
N GLY A 145 17.28 11.87 -18.38
CA GLY A 145 16.27 12.82 -18.81
C GLY A 145 16.03 12.77 -20.32
N LEU A 146 14.99 13.48 -20.77
CA LEU A 146 14.56 13.54 -22.17
C LEU A 146 15.12 14.77 -22.91
N GLU A 147 16.23 15.36 -22.45
CA GLU A 147 16.81 16.54 -23.12
C GLU A 147 17.27 16.18 -24.54
N GLY A 148 16.60 16.74 -25.55
CA GLY A 148 16.85 16.46 -26.97
C GLY A 148 16.15 15.22 -27.53
N GLY A 149 15.45 14.46 -26.69
CA GLY A 149 14.66 13.30 -27.10
C GLY A 149 13.22 13.66 -27.46
N ARG A 150 12.62 12.94 -28.42
CA ARG A 150 11.19 13.03 -28.75
C ARG A 150 10.53 11.65 -28.73
N TRP A 151 9.43 11.52 -28.01
CA TRP A 151 8.64 10.29 -28.02
C TRP A 151 7.86 10.12 -29.33
N LEU A 152 7.82 8.90 -29.83
CA LEU A 152 7.04 8.49 -31.00
C LEU A 152 6.23 7.23 -30.65
N LEU A 153 4.91 7.30 -30.84
CA LEU A 153 4.01 6.15 -30.77
C LEU A 153 3.48 5.85 -32.17
N GLU A 154 3.79 4.66 -32.65
CA GLU A 154 3.28 4.10 -33.90
C GLU A 154 2.30 2.97 -33.59
N SER A 155 1.15 2.96 -34.25
CA SER A 155 0.16 1.88 -34.15
C SER A 155 -0.03 1.24 -35.52
N PHE A 156 0.07 -0.10 -35.56
CA PHE A 156 -0.14 -0.92 -36.74
C PHE A 156 -1.25 -1.92 -36.43
N GLY A 157 -2.46 -1.73 -36.97
CA GLY A 157 -3.60 -2.53 -36.49
C GLY A 157 -4.81 -2.55 -37.40
N SER A 158 -5.75 -3.43 -37.07
CA SER A 158 -6.94 -3.72 -37.89
C SER A 158 -8.01 -2.62 -37.86
N GLY A 159 -7.87 -1.59 -37.03
CA GLY A 159 -8.87 -0.55 -36.85
C GLY A 159 -8.33 0.71 -36.17
N PRO A 160 -9.08 1.83 -36.23
CA PRO A 160 -8.69 3.09 -35.62
C PRO A 160 -8.62 2.99 -34.09
N ILE A 161 -7.60 3.63 -33.53
CA ILE A 161 -7.49 3.89 -32.09
C ILE A 161 -7.45 5.40 -31.86
N GLU A 162 -8.12 5.87 -30.83
CA GLU A 162 -8.03 7.26 -30.39
C GLU A 162 -7.01 7.35 -29.26
N VAL A 163 -5.99 8.19 -29.44
CA VAL A 163 -4.96 8.44 -28.42
C VAL A 163 -5.07 9.88 -27.94
N GLY A 164 -5.02 10.09 -26.63
CA GLY A 164 -4.97 11.42 -26.05
C GLY A 164 -4.40 11.40 -24.63
N ALA A 165 -4.06 12.58 -24.11
CA ALA A 165 -3.52 12.72 -22.76
C ALA A 165 -4.46 12.11 -21.70
N ASP A 166 -3.89 11.41 -20.72
CA ASP A 166 -4.66 10.93 -19.58
C ASP A 166 -4.91 12.06 -18.58
N THR A 167 -6.11 12.66 -18.64
CA THR A 167 -6.54 13.68 -17.67
C THR A 167 -7.19 13.06 -16.44
N MET A 168 -7.38 11.75 -16.37
CA MET A 168 -8.27 11.15 -15.38
C MET A 168 -7.74 11.25 -13.95
N GLU A 169 -6.43 11.11 -13.76
CA GLU A 169 -5.83 11.36 -12.45
C GLU A 169 -6.00 12.83 -12.04
N GLN A 170 -5.81 13.77 -12.98
CA GLN A 170 -6.01 15.19 -12.74
C GLN A 170 -7.48 15.51 -12.44
N ASP A 171 -8.42 14.90 -13.16
CA ASP A 171 -9.86 15.07 -12.96
C ASP A 171 -10.28 14.53 -11.58
N LEU A 172 -9.74 13.39 -11.16
CA LEU A 172 -9.94 12.85 -9.81
C LEU A 172 -9.32 13.75 -8.74
N GLU A 173 -8.13 14.30 -8.98
CA GLU A 173 -7.53 15.28 -8.07
C GLU A 173 -8.36 16.55 -7.97
N VAL A 174 -8.86 17.08 -9.09
CA VAL A 174 -9.73 18.26 -9.13
C VAL A 174 -11.04 17.96 -8.41
N LEU A 175 -11.60 16.76 -8.53
CA LEU A 175 -12.79 16.35 -7.77
C LEU A 175 -12.51 16.31 -6.26
N VAL A 176 -11.36 15.75 -5.85
CA VAL A 176 -10.96 15.73 -4.44
C VAL A 176 -10.71 17.14 -3.92
N ARG A 177 -9.98 17.98 -4.68
CA ARG A 177 -9.76 19.40 -4.33
C ARG A 177 -11.08 20.15 -4.24
N ARG A 178 -11.97 20.01 -5.22
CA ARG A 178 -13.32 20.58 -5.17
C ARG A 178 -14.09 20.09 -3.96
N SER A 179 -14.01 18.81 -3.59
CA SER A 179 -14.66 18.30 -2.38
C SER A 179 -14.11 18.94 -1.09
N TRP A 180 -12.87 19.42 -1.12
CA TRP A 180 -12.27 20.18 -0.03
C TRP A 180 -12.58 21.68 -0.13
N GLU A 181 -12.79 22.21 -1.32
CA GLU A 181 -13.10 23.62 -1.60
C GLU A 181 -14.59 23.95 -1.50
N THR A 182 -15.52 23.00 -1.71
CA THR A 182 -16.97 23.17 -1.57
C THR A 182 -17.43 23.33 -0.10
N VAL A 183 -16.53 23.80 0.76
CA VAL A 183 -16.85 24.30 2.09
C VAL A 183 -17.49 25.68 1.91
N VAL A 184 -18.83 25.66 1.88
CA VAL A 184 -19.73 26.74 2.29
C VAL A 184 -19.46 28.09 1.60
N GLU A 185 -19.92 28.24 0.36
CA GLU A 185 -20.55 29.51 0.03
C GLU A 185 -21.80 29.58 0.92
N GLU A 186 -21.70 30.35 2.02
CA GLU A 186 -22.84 30.63 2.87
C GLU A 186 -24.00 31.05 1.97
N PRO A 187 -25.18 30.40 2.06
CA PRO A 187 -26.34 30.85 1.31
C PRO A 187 -26.53 32.34 1.61
N PRO A 188 -26.76 33.19 0.59
CA PRO A 188 -26.85 34.63 0.78
C PRO A 188 -27.81 34.93 1.93
N PRO A 189 -27.48 35.85 2.85
CA PRO A 189 -28.19 36.04 4.10
C PRO A 189 -29.61 36.57 3.81
N ASP A 190 -30.55 35.64 3.62
CA ASP A 190 -31.93 35.97 3.39
C ASP A 190 -32.57 36.30 4.75
N LYS A 191 -32.68 37.61 4.98
CA LYS A 191 -33.09 38.24 6.24
C LYS A 191 -34.59 38.05 6.49
N SER A 192 -35.11 36.84 6.64
CA SER A 192 -36.44 36.67 7.22
C SER A 192 -36.74 35.21 7.60
N LYS A 193 -36.22 34.75 8.72
CA LYS A 193 -36.94 33.83 9.62
C LYS A 193 -36.19 33.69 10.94
N LYS A 194 -36.57 34.56 11.86
CA LYS A 194 -36.18 34.53 13.27
C LYS A 194 -37.14 33.58 13.97
N GLY A 195 -36.68 32.38 14.33
CA GLY A 195 -37.38 31.54 15.30
C GLY A 195 -37.13 30.04 15.14
N LYS A 196 -36.62 29.44 16.24
CA LYS A 196 -36.31 28.02 16.53
C LYS A 196 -34.95 27.53 16.00
N GLU A 197 -33.96 27.33 16.87
CA GLU A 197 -33.71 26.07 17.64
C GLU A 197 -33.50 24.89 16.68
N ALA A 198 -32.44 24.09 16.68
CA ALA A 198 -31.40 23.84 17.68
C ALA A 198 -30.19 23.16 17.01
N GLN A 199 -29.01 23.35 17.59
CA GLN A 199 -27.98 22.32 17.75
C GLN A 199 -27.49 21.60 16.49
N GLU A 200 -26.73 22.30 15.64
CA GLU A 200 -25.83 21.65 14.69
C GLU A 200 -24.41 22.09 15.01
N GLY A 201 -23.63 21.11 15.47
CA GLY A 201 -22.33 21.31 16.09
C GLY A 201 -21.28 21.83 15.12
N ASP A 202 -20.53 22.79 15.61
CA ASP A 202 -19.28 23.33 15.12
C ASP A 202 -18.28 22.19 14.85
N GLN A 203 -18.37 21.57 13.67
CA GLN A 203 -17.42 20.56 13.22
C GLN A 203 -16.17 21.31 12.75
N PRO A 204 -15.01 21.16 13.42
CA PRO A 204 -13.82 21.90 13.03
C PRO A 204 -13.48 21.56 11.57
N ASN A 205 -13.21 22.62 10.81
CA ASN A 205 -12.88 22.56 9.40
C ASN A 205 -11.83 21.46 9.16
N ARG A 206 -12.12 20.50 8.27
CA ARG A 206 -11.23 19.34 8.03
C ARG A 206 -9.81 19.76 7.60
N ALA A 207 -9.67 20.94 6.99
CA ALA A 207 -8.37 21.54 6.68
C ALA A 207 -7.51 21.79 7.94
N ASP A 208 -8.14 22.27 9.02
CA ASP A 208 -7.47 22.54 10.29
C ASP A 208 -7.12 21.23 11.02
N GLY A 209 -7.97 20.22 10.91
CA GLY A 209 -7.70 18.86 11.41
C GLY A 209 -6.49 18.20 10.73
N ALA A 210 -6.34 18.37 9.41
CA ALA A 210 -5.21 17.83 8.67
C ALA A 210 -3.88 18.55 9.02
N ALA A 211 -3.91 19.88 9.16
CA ALA A 211 -2.75 20.67 9.58
C ALA A 211 -2.26 20.29 11.00
N ALA A 212 -3.20 20.12 11.95
CA ALA A 212 -2.89 19.72 13.32
C ALA A 212 -2.26 18.32 13.40
N THR A 213 -2.75 17.39 12.56
CA THR A 213 -2.22 16.02 12.52
C THR A 213 -0.79 15.99 11.95
N ARG A 214 -0.50 16.83 10.95
CA ARG A 214 0.84 16.94 10.34
C ARG A 214 1.88 17.51 11.32
N GLN A 215 1.49 18.48 12.15
CA GLN A 215 2.35 19.03 13.21
C GLN A 215 2.66 18.00 14.31
N LYS A 216 1.66 17.21 14.74
CA LYS A 216 1.85 16.12 15.72
C LYS A 216 2.82 15.05 15.21
N TRP A 217 2.75 14.70 13.93
CA TRP A 217 3.65 13.70 13.33
C TRP A 217 5.10 14.17 13.27
N LEU A 218 5.33 15.45 12.93
CA LEU A 218 6.68 16.03 12.90
C LEU A 218 7.33 16.10 14.29
N ALA A 219 6.55 16.43 15.34
CA ALA A 219 7.04 16.53 16.71
C ALA A 219 7.48 15.18 17.32
N ARG A 220 6.85 14.07 16.90
CA ARG A 220 7.14 12.73 17.43
C ARG A 220 8.43 12.14 16.83
N ARG A 221 8.89 12.64 15.69
CA ARG A 221 10.09 12.16 15.00
C ARG A 221 11.38 12.84 15.46
N THR A 222 11.27 13.99 16.13
CA THR A 222 12.40 14.71 16.70
C THR A 222 12.84 14.21 18.08
N ALA A 223 12.07 13.31 18.71
CA ALA A 223 12.37 12.77 20.04
C ALA A 223 12.73 11.27 19.93
N GLY A 224 14.01 10.97 19.67
CA GLY A 224 14.53 9.61 19.62
C GLY A 224 14.75 9.02 21.03
N ALA A 225 14.49 7.72 21.18
CA ALA A 225 14.85 6.95 22.38
C ALA A 225 15.11 5.48 22.01
N GLU A 226 16.34 5.04 22.26
CA GLU A 226 16.81 3.65 22.33
C GLU A 226 16.47 3.05 23.70
N GLU A 227 16.23 1.73 23.78
CA GLU A 227 16.66 0.80 24.85
C GLU A 227 16.00 -0.62 24.72
N PRO A 228 16.33 -1.66 25.52
CA PRO A 228 17.28 -2.73 25.17
C PRO A 228 16.65 -4.15 25.23
N ASP A 229 17.53 -5.14 25.07
CA ASP A 229 17.32 -6.55 24.77
C ASP A 229 17.29 -7.46 26.02
N ASP A 230 16.48 -8.52 25.99
CA ASP A 230 16.72 -9.80 26.69
C ASP A 230 15.66 -10.85 26.27
N SER A 231 16.12 -11.98 25.73
CA SER A 231 15.32 -13.16 25.39
C SER A 231 16.09 -14.44 25.68
N ALA A 232 15.37 -15.54 25.93
CA ALA A 232 15.87 -16.89 25.68
C ALA A 232 14.73 -17.92 25.51
N GLU A 233 15.00 -18.87 24.60
CA GLU A 233 14.42 -20.23 24.44
C GLU A 233 13.30 -20.46 23.40
N GLY A 234 13.65 -21.11 22.27
CA GLY A 234 12.67 -21.74 21.36
C GLY A 234 13.12 -22.11 19.94
N LYS A 235 14.30 -22.75 19.74
CA LYS A 235 14.92 -22.95 18.41
C LYS A 235 14.56 -24.22 17.60
N SER A 236 13.67 -25.12 18.03
CA SER A 236 13.56 -26.44 17.35
C SER A 236 12.45 -26.59 16.30
N ALA A 237 11.53 -25.62 16.17
CA ALA A 237 10.37 -25.77 15.27
C ALA A 237 10.60 -25.21 13.86
N GLU A 238 11.42 -24.16 13.74
CA GLU A 238 11.58 -23.41 12.49
C GLU A 238 12.49 -24.13 11.48
N ASP A 239 13.46 -24.92 11.98
CA ASP A 239 14.35 -25.71 11.11
C ASP A 239 13.59 -26.78 10.32
N ALA A 240 12.49 -27.30 10.87
CA ALA A 240 11.64 -28.27 10.18
C ALA A 240 10.81 -27.63 9.06
N GLU A 241 10.36 -26.39 9.26
CA GLU A 241 9.54 -25.66 8.29
C GLU A 241 10.37 -25.11 7.13
N LEU A 242 11.62 -24.69 7.41
CA LEU A 242 12.57 -24.24 6.39
C LEU A 242 12.98 -25.39 5.45
N ALA A 243 13.22 -26.59 5.99
CA ALA A 243 13.53 -27.77 5.19
C ALA A 243 12.35 -28.13 4.25
N ALA A 244 11.11 -28.06 4.75
CA ALA A 244 9.90 -28.32 3.96
C ALA A 244 9.63 -27.24 2.88
N ALA A 245 10.06 -25.99 3.10
CA ALA A 245 9.96 -24.92 2.11
C ALA A 245 11.00 -25.06 0.99
N LEU A 246 12.22 -25.50 1.32
CA LEU A 246 13.29 -25.73 0.34
C LEU A 246 12.99 -26.91 -0.59
N GLU A 247 12.35 -27.97 -0.10
CA GLU A 247 11.92 -29.08 -0.96
C GLU A 247 10.84 -28.65 -1.97
N ARG A 248 9.86 -27.84 -1.54
CA ARG A 248 8.85 -27.28 -2.47
C ARG A 248 9.44 -26.36 -3.54
N ALA A 249 10.51 -25.64 -3.21
CA ALA A 249 11.17 -24.75 -4.17
C ALA A 249 11.98 -25.50 -5.25
N LYS A 250 12.41 -26.74 -4.98
CA LYS A 250 13.16 -27.56 -5.95
C LYS A 250 12.29 -28.13 -7.07
N GLU A 251 10.99 -28.32 -6.83
CA GLU A 251 10.05 -28.83 -7.85
C GLU A 251 9.59 -27.76 -8.86
N ALA A 252 9.78 -26.47 -8.54
CA ALA A 252 9.52 -25.39 -9.47
C ALA A 252 10.68 -25.22 -10.46
N VAL A 253 10.77 -26.14 -11.42
CA VAL A 253 11.70 -26.04 -12.55
C VAL A 253 11.44 -24.72 -13.27
N HIS A 254 12.40 -23.79 -13.16
CA HIS A 254 12.31 -22.47 -13.78
C HIS A 254 12.02 -22.62 -15.28
N PRO A 255 11.10 -21.84 -15.87
CA PRO A 255 10.70 -21.99 -17.29
C PRO A 255 11.88 -21.94 -18.28
N ASN A 256 12.97 -21.29 -17.89
CA ASN A 256 14.22 -21.29 -18.67
C ASN A 256 14.86 -22.68 -18.84
N ALA A 257 14.66 -23.62 -17.92
CA ALA A 257 15.14 -25.00 -18.09
C ALA A 257 14.30 -25.74 -19.14
N ALA A 258 12.98 -25.54 -19.15
CA ALA A 258 12.10 -26.08 -20.20
C ALA A 258 12.40 -25.45 -21.58
N ILE A 259 12.75 -24.17 -21.63
CA ILE A 259 13.19 -23.49 -22.86
C ILE A 259 14.56 -24.00 -23.31
N ALA A 260 15.49 -24.27 -22.38
CA ALA A 260 16.80 -24.84 -22.69
C ALA A 260 16.66 -26.27 -23.24
N ASP A 261 15.83 -27.12 -22.63
CA ASP A 261 15.54 -28.48 -23.13
C ASP A 261 14.82 -28.43 -24.49
N PHE A 262 13.90 -27.48 -24.69
CA PHE A 262 13.25 -27.26 -25.98
C PHE A 262 14.23 -26.83 -27.07
N LEU A 263 15.14 -25.89 -26.75
CA LEU A 263 16.20 -25.46 -27.67
C LEU A 263 17.14 -26.63 -27.98
N HIS A 264 17.56 -27.40 -26.98
CA HIS A 264 18.49 -28.51 -27.17
C HIS A 264 17.89 -29.60 -28.08
N CYS A 265 16.62 -29.97 -27.84
CA CYS A 265 15.85 -30.90 -28.67
C CYS A 265 15.59 -30.41 -30.11
N HIS A 266 15.82 -29.12 -30.42
CA HIS A 266 15.60 -28.55 -31.75
C HIS A 266 16.90 -28.07 -32.42
N THR A 267 18.01 -28.04 -31.68
CA THR A 267 19.35 -27.76 -32.23
C THR A 267 20.13 -29.01 -32.60
N GLU A 268 19.79 -30.18 -32.07
CA GLU A 268 20.34 -31.47 -32.51
C GLU A 268 19.62 -32.02 -33.74
N VAL A 269 19.52 -31.23 -34.80
CA VAL A 269 19.29 -31.77 -36.14
C VAL A 269 20.67 -31.91 -36.77
N ALA A 270 21.14 -33.15 -36.94
CA ALA A 270 22.35 -33.41 -37.73
C ALA A 270 22.24 -32.60 -39.03
N ALA A 271 23.25 -31.80 -39.34
CA ALA A 271 23.23 -30.89 -40.49
C ALA A 271 23.12 -31.69 -41.80
N VAL A 272 21.89 -32.04 -42.18
CA VAL A 272 21.53 -32.60 -43.47
C VAL A 272 21.01 -31.44 -44.31
N LEU A 273 21.90 -30.49 -44.57
CA LEU A 273 21.73 -29.57 -45.67
C LEU A 273 22.64 -30.08 -46.80
N VAL A 274 22.20 -31.16 -47.48
CA VAL A 274 22.64 -31.42 -48.85
C VAL A 274 21.82 -30.50 -49.74
N MET A 275 22.06 -29.19 -49.61
CA MET A 275 21.66 -28.26 -50.65
C MET A 275 22.90 -28.15 -51.52
N GLU A 276 22.91 -28.95 -52.59
CA GLU A 276 23.82 -28.69 -53.70
C GLU A 276 23.58 -27.25 -54.12
N ASP A 277 24.56 -26.40 -53.82
CA ASP A 277 24.55 -25.00 -54.19
C ASP A 277 24.37 -24.91 -55.72
N PRO A 278 23.28 -24.30 -56.23
CA PRO A 278 23.08 -24.13 -57.66
C PRO A 278 24.16 -23.23 -58.31
N PHE A 279 25.08 -22.67 -57.51
CA PHE A 279 26.25 -21.93 -57.96
C PHE A 279 27.58 -22.62 -57.64
N THR A 280 27.59 -23.95 -57.49
CA THR A 280 28.85 -24.71 -57.56
C THR A 280 29.46 -24.51 -58.95
N VAL A 281 30.31 -23.50 -59.07
CA VAL A 281 31.17 -23.28 -60.23
C VAL A 281 31.93 -24.58 -60.40
N ALA A 282 31.65 -25.29 -61.50
CA ALA A 282 32.39 -26.48 -61.86
C ALA A 282 33.89 -26.15 -61.78
N PRO A 283 34.72 -26.95 -61.10
CA PRO A 283 36.16 -26.77 -61.19
C PRO A 283 36.52 -26.77 -62.67
N ASP A 284 37.19 -25.72 -63.13
CA ASP A 284 37.70 -25.64 -64.50
C ASP A 284 38.38 -26.99 -64.79
N GLY A 285 37.82 -27.73 -65.74
CA GLY A 285 38.39 -28.99 -66.17
C GLY A 285 39.85 -28.74 -66.58
N PRO A 286 40.75 -29.71 -66.39
CA PRO A 286 42.15 -29.53 -66.76
C PRO A 286 42.19 -29.07 -68.22
N ASP A 287 42.80 -27.90 -68.42
CA ASP A 287 43.07 -27.30 -69.72
C ASP A 287 43.46 -28.41 -70.70
N GLN A 288 42.56 -28.68 -71.65
CA GLN A 288 42.94 -29.34 -72.88
C GLN A 288 43.83 -28.34 -73.62
N LEU A 289 45.12 -28.44 -73.33
CA LEU A 289 46.19 -27.97 -74.19
C LEU A 289 45.88 -28.42 -75.61
N PRO A 290 45.71 -27.51 -76.59
CA PRO A 290 45.91 -27.89 -77.98
C PRO A 290 47.39 -28.22 -78.14
N GLU A 291 47.65 -29.52 -78.30
CA GLU A 291 48.91 -30.06 -78.80
C GLU A 291 49.27 -29.44 -80.16
N ASP A 292 50.56 -29.19 -80.30
CA ASP A 292 51.36 -29.10 -81.52
C ASP A 292 51.10 -27.96 -82.50
N THR A 293 52.05 -27.02 -82.52
CA THR A 293 52.98 -26.99 -83.67
C THR A 293 54.37 -26.50 -83.25
N ASP A 294 55.35 -27.32 -83.62
CA ASP A 294 56.79 -27.14 -83.55
C ASP A 294 57.29 -25.73 -83.87
N GLY A 295 58.18 -25.22 -83.02
CA GLY A 295 58.91 -23.99 -83.31
C GLY A 295 59.94 -23.64 -82.26
N VAL A 296 61.13 -24.24 -82.40
CA VAL A 296 62.40 -23.89 -81.73
C VAL A 296 62.56 -22.36 -81.54
N ALA A 297 62.73 -21.90 -80.29
CA ALA A 297 63.45 -20.66 -79.96
C ALA A 297 63.74 -20.59 -78.44
N ASP A 298 64.98 -20.92 -78.09
CA ASP A 298 65.87 -20.28 -77.11
C ASP A 298 65.36 -19.80 -75.74
N GLU A 299 66.03 -20.33 -74.71
CA GLU A 299 66.27 -19.67 -73.42
C GLU A 299 66.80 -18.23 -73.64
N ASP A 300 66.39 -17.29 -72.79
CA ASP A 300 66.78 -15.86 -72.79
C ASP A 300 66.14 -14.94 -73.86
N THR A 301 64.81 -14.84 -73.88
CA THR A 301 64.15 -13.64 -74.45
C THR A 301 63.66 -12.72 -73.33
N GLU A 302 64.45 -11.68 -73.06
CA GLU A 302 64.00 -10.47 -72.37
C GLU A 302 62.70 -9.97 -73.02
N VAL A 303 61.59 -10.06 -72.30
CA VAL A 303 60.33 -9.42 -72.71
C VAL A 303 60.60 -7.90 -72.73
N PRO A 304 60.49 -7.22 -73.89
CA PRO A 304 60.68 -5.78 -73.94
C PRO A 304 59.61 -5.09 -73.06
N PRO A 305 59.92 -3.94 -72.44
CA PRO A 305 58.95 -3.19 -71.64
C PRO A 305 57.82 -2.71 -72.57
N GLN A 306 56.74 -3.50 -72.62
CA GLN A 306 55.55 -3.13 -73.37
C GLN A 306 54.90 -1.94 -72.67
N SER A 307 55.05 -0.79 -73.34
CA SER A 307 54.15 0.35 -73.44
C SER A 307 53.59 0.96 -72.15
N PRO A 308 53.80 2.27 -71.90
CA PRO A 308 53.09 2.97 -70.84
C PRO A 308 51.57 2.89 -71.07
N PRO A 309 50.75 2.82 -69.99
CA PRO A 309 49.32 2.60 -70.08
C PRO A 309 48.66 3.66 -70.95
N ALA A 310 48.12 3.24 -72.09
CA ALA A 310 47.45 4.10 -73.04
C ALA A 310 45.99 4.30 -72.58
N GLY A 311 45.82 5.17 -71.58
CA GLY A 311 44.53 5.77 -71.26
C GLY A 311 43.86 5.30 -69.97
N PRO A 312 42.93 6.12 -69.44
CA PRO A 312 42.22 5.87 -68.17
C PRO A 312 41.35 4.61 -68.18
N ASP A 313 41.01 4.08 -69.36
CA ASP A 313 40.17 2.89 -69.50
C ASP A 313 40.91 1.58 -69.18
N ASP A 314 42.24 1.55 -69.33
CA ASP A 314 43.06 0.35 -69.08
C ASP A 314 43.36 0.14 -67.57
N VAL A 315 43.21 1.22 -66.78
CA VAL A 315 43.28 1.18 -65.31
C VAL A 315 42.00 0.56 -64.74
N GLY A 316 40.85 0.79 -65.38
CA GLY A 316 39.57 0.19 -65.00
C GLY A 316 39.56 -1.34 -65.15
N VAL A 317 40.10 -1.87 -66.24
CA VAL A 317 40.13 -3.33 -66.48
C VAL A 317 41.07 -4.06 -65.52
N ARG A 318 42.16 -3.43 -65.06
CA ARG A 318 43.02 -4.01 -64.00
C ARG A 318 42.46 -3.85 -62.59
N ALA A 319 41.65 -2.82 -62.33
CA ALA A 319 40.94 -2.63 -61.06
C ALA A 319 39.73 -3.57 -60.90
N PHE A 320 39.07 -3.93 -62.01
CA PHE A 320 37.92 -4.86 -62.06
C PHE A 320 38.23 -6.25 -62.62
N GLY A 321 39.49 -6.54 -62.96
CA GLY A 321 39.92 -7.87 -63.37
C GLY A 321 39.98 -8.84 -62.18
N THR A 322 39.83 -10.14 -62.46
CA THR A 322 39.81 -11.24 -61.46
C THR A 322 40.99 -11.21 -60.49
N LEU A 323 42.15 -10.66 -60.89
CA LEU A 323 43.33 -10.47 -60.04
C LEU A 323 43.17 -9.31 -59.03
N GLY A 324 42.55 -8.20 -59.43
CA GLY A 324 42.27 -7.07 -58.54
C GLY A 324 41.24 -7.44 -57.49
N GLU A 325 40.18 -8.13 -57.90
CA GLU A 325 39.15 -8.66 -57.01
C GLU A 325 39.72 -9.69 -56.02
N ARG A 326 40.58 -10.62 -56.48
CA ARG A 326 41.24 -11.58 -55.58
C ARG A 326 42.11 -10.87 -54.53
N LYS A 327 42.87 -9.83 -54.91
CA LYS A 327 43.67 -9.05 -53.96
C LYS A 327 42.81 -8.29 -52.95
N ALA A 328 41.70 -7.68 -53.40
CA ALA A 328 40.76 -7.01 -52.52
C ALA A 328 40.11 -7.98 -51.52
N ARG A 329 39.71 -9.17 -51.98
CA ARG A 329 39.16 -10.23 -51.12
C ARG A 329 40.19 -10.74 -50.10
N ILE A 330 41.45 -10.91 -50.49
CA ILE A 330 42.52 -11.30 -49.55
C ILE A 330 42.70 -10.21 -48.49
N ALA A 331 42.77 -8.93 -48.88
CA ALA A 331 42.89 -7.82 -47.94
C ALA A 331 41.67 -7.70 -47.00
N GLU A 332 40.46 -7.91 -47.51
CA GLU A 332 39.23 -7.92 -46.70
C GLU A 332 39.18 -9.12 -45.75
N PHE A 333 39.63 -10.29 -46.21
CA PHE A 333 39.73 -11.48 -45.37
C PHE A 333 40.75 -11.28 -44.25
N GLU A 334 41.92 -10.73 -44.54
CA GLU A 334 42.93 -10.40 -43.53
C GLU A 334 42.41 -9.36 -42.52
N ALA A 335 41.75 -8.30 -42.99
CA ALA A 335 41.14 -7.29 -42.11
C ALA A 335 40.00 -7.86 -41.25
N SER A 336 39.20 -8.79 -41.80
CA SER A 336 38.12 -9.43 -41.07
C SER A 336 38.64 -10.48 -40.09
N SER A 337 39.69 -11.21 -40.46
CA SER A 337 40.40 -12.12 -39.58
C SER A 337 41.02 -11.36 -38.40
N ALA A 338 41.67 -10.22 -38.65
CA ALA A 338 42.23 -9.36 -37.61
C ALA A 338 41.15 -8.80 -36.65
N ARG A 339 40.00 -8.36 -37.19
CA ARG A 339 38.86 -7.92 -36.37
C ARG A 339 38.31 -9.06 -35.51
N TRP A 340 38.22 -10.26 -36.07
CA TRP A 340 37.76 -11.44 -35.35
C TRP A 340 38.73 -11.81 -34.22
N THR A 341 40.04 -11.80 -34.47
CA THR A 341 41.04 -12.08 -33.43
C THR A 341 40.96 -11.07 -32.28
N THR A 342 40.87 -9.77 -32.59
CA THR A 342 40.70 -8.75 -31.54
C THR A 342 39.40 -8.94 -30.76
N ALA A 343 38.28 -9.23 -31.43
CA ALA A 343 37.02 -9.49 -30.76
C ALA A 343 37.09 -10.73 -29.84
N THR A 344 37.81 -11.78 -30.24
CA THR A 344 38.01 -12.97 -29.39
C THR A 344 38.91 -12.69 -28.19
N GLU A 345 39.95 -11.87 -28.35
CA GLU A 345 40.82 -11.44 -27.24
C GLU A 345 40.04 -10.58 -26.24
N ASP A 346 39.24 -9.63 -26.71
CA ASP A 346 38.39 -8.78 -25.87
C ASP A 346 37.33 -9.61 -25.11
N LEU A 347 36.75 -10.61 -25.76
CA LEU A 347 35.81 -11.55 -25.14
C LEU A 347 36.47 -12.33 -24.00
N GLU A 348 37.66 -12.90 -24.23
CA GLU A 348 38.39 -13.64 -23.20
C GLU A 348 38.83 -12.72 -22.04
N ALA A 349 39.25 -11.49 -22.33
CA ALA A 349 39.55 -10.48 -21.31
C ALA A 349 38.30 -10.09 -20.49
N ALA A 350 37.12 -10.02 -21.11
CA ALA A 350 35.87 -9.79 -20.41
C ALA A 350 35.46 -10.99 -19.54
N LYS A 351 35.64 -12.23 -20.02
CA LYS A 351 35.40 -13.44 -19.22
C LYS A 351 36.27 -13.48 -17.98
N GLN A 352 37.55 -13.15 -18.10
CA GLN A 352 38.48 -13.11 -16.96
C GLN A 352 38.07 -12.05 -15.93
N ARG A 353 37.71 -10.83 -16.37
CA ARG A 353 37.20 -9.78 -15.48
C ARG A 353 35.91 -10.17 -14.76
N ASN A 354 34.99 -10.81 -15.47
CA ASN A 354 33.75 -11.30 -14.88
C ASN A 354 34.02 -12.41 -13.85
N ALA A 355 34.96 -13.31 -14.12
CA ALA A 355 35.36 -14.35 -13.17
C ALA A 355 35.93 -13.73 -11.88
N THR A 356 36.82 -12.73 -11.99
CA THR A 356 37.37 -12.03 -10.83
C THR A 356 36.30 -11.29 -10.03
N TRP A 357 35.33 -10.64 -10.68
CA TRP A 357 34.22 -9.99 -9.97
C TRP A 357 33.29 -10.96 -9.27
N ILE A 358 33.05 -12.14 -9.85
CA ILE A 358 32.26 -13.19 -9.20
C ILE A 358 32.98 -13.70 -7.94
N GLU A 359 34.30 -13.88 -8.00
CA GLU A 359 35.11 -14.25 -6.83
C GLU A 359 35.12 -13.15 -5.76
N GLU A 360 35.31 -11.89 -6.14
CA GLU A 360 35.22 -10.74 -5.22
C GLU A 360 33.84 -10.66 -4.54
N MET A 361 32.75 -10.86 -5.29
CA MET A 361 31.40 -10.87 -4.74
C MET A 361 31.14 -12.06 -3.82
N ARG A 362 31.74 -13.22 -4.09
CA ARG A 362 31.69 -14.38 -3.18
C ARG A 362 32.45 -14.09 -1.90
N ASN A 363 33.68 -13.61 -1.99
CA ASN A 363 34.49 -13.23 -0.83
C ASN A 363 33.79 -12.15 0.01
N TRP A 364 33.21 -11.13 -0.62
CA TRP A 364 32.45 -10.09 0.06
C TRP A 364 31.23 -10.64 0.80
N ARG A 365 30.52 -11.62 0.21
CA ARG A 365 29.41 -12.31 0.88
C ARG A 365 29.91 -13.13 2.05
N GLU A 366 30.96 -13.92 1.86
CA GLU A 366 31.54 -14.77 2.89
C GLU A 366 32.09 -13.94 4.05
N GLU A 367 32.81 -12.85 3.81
CA GLU A 367 33.25 -11.90 4.84
C GLU A 367 32.05 -11.34 5.62
N ARG A 368 30.97 -10.99 4.92
CA ARG A 368 29.75 -10.49 5.56
C ARG A 368 28.87 -11.54 6.20
N THR A 369 29.00 -12.83 5.90
CA THR A 369 28.26 -13.89 6.60
C THR A 369 29.08 -14.51 7.71
N SER A 370 30.41 -14.49 7.60
CA SER A 370 31.36 -15.08 8.56
C SER A 370 31.80 -14.10 9.64
N ALA A 371 31.67 -12.79 9.41
CA ALA A 371 31.86 -11.81 10.47
C ALA A 371 30.84 -12.06 11.60
N PRO A 372 31.26 -12.02 12.88
CA PRO A 372 30.33 -12.04 14.00
C PRO A 372 29.43 -10.80 13.90
N GLY A 373 28.18 -10.99 13.46
CA GLY A 373 27.23 -9.93 13.10
C GLY A 373 26.76 -9.92 11.63
N GLY A 374 27.21 -10.89 10.82
CA GLY A 374 26.77 -11.08 9.43
C GLY A 374 25.30 -11.50 9.27
N ALA A 375 24.70 -11.42 8.07
CA ALA A 375 23.25 -11.54 7.84
C ALA A 375 22.52 -12.78 8.47
N ALA A 376 23.23 -13.86 8.82
CA ALA A 376 22.68 -15.01 9.56
C ALA A 376 22.80 -14.90 11.09
N ALA A 377 23.67 -14.02 11.59
CA ALA A 377 23.87 -13.61 12.98
C ALA A 377 23.53 -12.11 13.18
N ALA A 378 22.76 -11.52 12.27
CA ALA A 378 22.49 -10.09 12.31
C ALA A 378 21.47 -9.84 13.43
N PRO A 379 21.81 -9.04 14.46
CA PRO A 379 20.88 -8.66 15.53
C PRO A 379 19.57 -8.09 14.95
N PHE A 380 19.62 -7.55 13.73
CA PHE A 380 18.44 -7.09 13.01
C PHE A 380 17.34 -8.14 12.79
N ALA A 381 17.67 -9.41 12.52
CA ALA A 381 16.64 -10.43 12.30
C ALA A 381 15.90 -10.74 13.62
N GLU A 382 16.66 -10.98 14.70
CA GLU A 382 16.13 -11.20 16.04
C GLU A 382 15.38 -9.97 16.56
N THR A 383 15.92 -8.76 16.38
CA THR A 383 15.22 -7.51 16.73
C THR A 383 13.94 -7.34 15.91
N ARG A 384 13.96 -7.62 14.60
CA ARG A 384 12.77 -7.52 13.75
C ARG A 384 11.71 -8.52 14.17
N ASP A 385 12.09 -9.76 14.47
CA ASP A 385 11.14 -10.80 14.85
C ASP A 385 10.65 -10.59 16.30
N GLY A 386 11.49 -10.08 17.20
CA GLY A 386 11.10 -9.57 18.52
C GLY A 386 10.10 -8.40 18.42
N LEU A 387 10.32 -7.45 17.51
CA LEU A 387 9.38 -6.36 17.24
C LEU A 387 8.05 -6.88 16.68
N ARG A 388 8.08 -7.92 15.82
CA ARG A 388 6.86 -8.55 15.29
C ARG A 388 6.09 -9.28 16.39
N VAL A 389 6.78 -10.02 17.25
CA VAL A 389 6.17 -10.71 18.40
C VAL A 389 5.58 -9.69 19.36
N GLY A 390 6.33 -8.66 19.74
CA GLY A 390 5.85 -7.57 20.59
C GLY A 390 4.66 -6.83 19.99
N LEU A 391 4.66 -6.59 18.68
CA LEU A 391 3.51 -6.00 17.99
C LEU A 391 2.28 -6.91 18.02
N ARG A 392 2.44 -8.21 17.74
CA ARG A 392 1.32 -9.18 17.80
C ARG A 392 0.74 -9.26 19.20
N LEU A 393 1.59 -9.35 20.23
CA LEU A 393 1.18 -9.38 21.63
C LEU A 393 0.40 -8.13 22.01
N ARG A 394 0.86 -6.93 21.61
CA ARG A 394 0.11 -5.68 21.84
C ARG A 394 -1.25 -5.70 21.16
N LEU A 395 -1.32 -6.12 19.90
CA LEU A 395 -2.59 -6.18 19.17
C LEU A 395 -3.57 -7.17 19.80
N GLU A 396 -3.07 -8.33 20.25
CA GLU A 396 -3.85 -9.32 20.98
C GLU A 396 -4.40 -8.76 22.30
N LYS A 397 -3.54 -8.14 23.14
CA LYS A 397 -3.98 -7.53 24.40
C LYS A 397 -4.92 -6.34 24.19
N CYS A 398 -4.70 -5.53 23.14
CA CYS A 398 -5.64 -4.49 22.74
C CYS A 398 -7.01 -5.05 22.31
N ALA A 399 -7.04 -6.19 21.62
CA ALA A 399 -8.28 -6.84 21.22
C ALA A 399 -9.06 -7.33 22.44
N ILE A 400 -8.38 -8.03 23.37
CA ILE A 400 -8.98 -8.48 24.64
C ILE A 400 -9.52 -7.29 25.44
N LEU A 401 -8.76 -6.19 25.51
CA LEU A 401 -9.20 -4.97 26.19
C LEU A 401 -10.42 -4.34 25.49
N LYS A 402 -10.44 -4.29 24.15
CA LYS A 402 -11.60 -3.82 23.38
C LYS A 402 -12.84 -4.65 23.66
N ASP A 403 -12.70 -5.97 23.66
CA ASP A 403 -13.80 -6.88 23.94
C ASP A 403 -14.33 -6.65 25.37
N ALA A 404 -13.45 -6.56 26.37
CA ALA A 404 -13.83 -6.27 27.75
C ALA A 404 -14.52 -4.90 27.91
N VAL A 405 -14.05 -3.87 27.20
CA VAL A 405 -14.63 -2.51 27.24
C VAL A 405 -15.96 -2.43 26.50
N LEU A 406 -16.11 -3.14 25.39
CA LEU A 406 -17.33 -3.13 24.57
C LEU A 406 -18.37 -4.16 25.00
N ASP A 407 -18.02 -5.11 25.89
CA ASP A 407 -18.99 -6.07 26.40
C ASP A 407 -19.99 -5.41 27.36
N ASN A 408 -21.24 -5.29 26.88
CA ASN A 408 -22.37 -4.78 27.67
C ASN A 408 -22.75 -5.72 28.82
N LYS A 409 -22.28 -6.98 28.82
CA LYS A 409 -22.63 -7.97 29.86
C LYS A 409 -21.60 -8.01 30.98
N CYS A 410 -20.49 -7.30 30.86
CA CYS A 410 -19.44 -7.28 31.86
C CYS A 410 -19.85 -6.37 33.04
N VAL A 411 -20.41 -6.99 34.09
CA VAL A 411 -20.83 -6.32 35.34
C VAL A 411 -19.69 -6.27 36.37
N ASP A 412 -18.76 -7.22 36.31
CA ASP A 412 -17.63 -7.30 37.23
C ASP A 412 -16.48 -6.39 36.80
N ALA A 413 -15.89 -5.67 37.76
CA ALA A 413 -14.74 -4.79 37.51
C ALA A 413 -13.44 -5.57 37.24
N GLU A 414 -13.32 -6.80 37.75
CA GLU A 414 -12.07 -7.56 37.74
C GLU A 414 -11.58 -7.94 36.33
N PRO A 415 -12.42 -8.44 35.40
CA PRO A 415 -11.96 -8.73 34.04
C PRO A 415 -11.41 -7.50 33.31
N VAL A 416 -12.05 -6.32 33.50
CA VAL A 416 -11.58 -5.06 32.91
C VAL A 416 -10.26 -4.63 33.53
N ARG A 417 -10.10 -4.78 34.86
CA ARG A 417 -8.87 -4.47 35.58
C ARG A 417 -7.70 -5.34 35.10
N VAL A 418 -7.92 -6.65 34.95
CA VAL A 418 -6.91 -7.59 34.42
C VAL A 418 -6.55 -7.23 32.98
N ALA A 419 -7.53 -6.97 32.12
CA ALA A 419 -7.28 -6.61 30.73
C ALA A 419 -6.48 -5.29 30.59
N ILE A 420 -6.75 -4.30 31.45
CA ILE A 420 -5.97 -3.05 31.51
C ILE A 420 -4.52 -3.35 31.90
N ALA A 421 -4.30 -4.12 32.97
CA ALA A 421 -2.95 -4.44 33.45
C ALA A 421 -2.13 -5.22 32.40
N GLU A 422 -2.74 -6.19 31.71
CA GLU A 422 -2.08 -6.93 30.64
C GLU A 422 -1.77 -6.05 29.41
N ALA A 423 -2.68 -5.13 29.05
CA ALA A 423 -2.47 -4.20 27.96
C ALA A 423 -1.35 -3.18 28.29
N GLU A 424 -1.29 -2.69 29.53
CA GLU A 424 -0.20 -1.83 30.00
C GLU A 424 1.15 -2.55 29.97
N ALA A 425 1.22 -3.79 30.46
CA ALA A 425 2.42 -4.62 30.43
C ALA A 425 2.93 -4.87 29.00
N ALA A 426 2.03 -5.00 28.02
CA ALA A 426 2.40 -5.11 26.61
C ALA A 426 2.82 -3.77 25.97
N GLY A 427 2.55 -2.63 26.61
CA GLY A 427 2.81 -1.29 26.07
C GLY A 427 1.72 -0.79 25.11
N ALA A 428 0.48 -1.27 25.26
CA ALA A 428 -0.67 -0.85 24.46
C ALA A 428 -1.00 0.65 24.61
N GLY A 429 -0.72 1.24 25.78
CA GLY A 429 -1.03 2.66 26.06
C GLY A 429 -0.32 3.65 25.15
N ALA A 430 0.86 3.30 24.59
CA ALA A 430 1.55 4.15 23.62
C ALA A 430 0.90 4.14 22.21
N TRP A 431 0.05 3.15 21.94
CA TRP A 431 -0.58 2.88 20.65
C TRP A 431 -2.03 3.37 20.59
N ASP A 432 -2.83 3.08 21.61
CA ASP A 432 -4.27 3.37 21.66
C ASP A 432 -4.64 4.02 23.00
N VAL A 433 -4.21 5.28 23.18
CA VAL A 433 -4.45 6.06 24.41
C VAL A 433 -5.94 6.20 24.70
N GLU A 434 -6.75 6.40 23.66
CA GLU A 434 -8.20 6.53 23.79
C GLU A 434 -8.86 5.26 24.31
N LEU A 435 -8.39 4.08 23.87
CA LEU A 435 -8.87 2.81 24.41
C LEU A 435 -8.53 2.66 25.89
N MET A 436 -7.30 3.01 26.30
CA MET A 436 -6.90 2.96 27.72
C MET A 436 -7.72 3.91 28.58
N GLU A 437 -7.99 5.12 28.11
CA GLU A 437 -8.85 6.09 28.80
C GLU A 437 -10.30 5.59 28.90
N LYS A 438 -10.83 4.98 27.84
CA LYS A 438 -12.16 4.36 27.85
C LYS A 438 -12.21 3.20 28.83
N ALA A 439 -11.20 2.34 28.83
CA ALA A 439 -11.09 1.24 29.78
C ALA A 439 -11.05 1.71 31.23
N GLY A 440 -10.21 2.71 31.54
CA GLY A 440 -10.15 3.31 32.87
C GLY A 440 -11.45 4.01 33.28
N SER A 441 -12.21 4.55 32.33
CA SER A 441 -13.52 5.14 32.60
C SER A 441 -14.58 4.07 32.88
N LYS A 442 -14.57 2.95 32.13
CA LYS A 442 -15.43 1.79 32.40
C LYS A 442 -15.10 1.16 33.75
N LEU A 443 -13.82 0.98 34.08
CA LEU A 443 -13.38 0.41 35.36
C LEU A 443 -13.89 1.26 36.54
N ARG A 444 -13.65 2.58 36.51
CA ARG A 444 -14.15 3.50 37.55
C ARG A 444 -15.66 3.45 37.70
N MET A 445 -16.38 3.34 36.58
CA MET A 445 -17.84 3.20 36.60
C MET A 445 -18.27 1.91 37.31
N LEU A 446 -17.67 0.76 36.99
CA LEU A 446 -17.99 -0.53 37.62
C LEU A 446 -17.66 -0.53 39.12
N GLU A 447 -16.50 0.03 39.52
CA GLU A 447 -16.11 0.17 40.94
C GLU A 447 -17.05 1.12 41.70
N SER A 448 -17.47 2.23 41.08
CA SER A 448 -18.46 3.13 41.68
C SER A 448 -19.83 2.49 41.80
N ALA A 449 -20.20 1.59 40.88
CA ALA A 449 -21.44 0.83 40.94
C ALA A 449 -21.44 -0.18 42.11
N THR A 450 -20.33 -0.88 42.36
CA THR A 450 -20.20 -1.79 43.51
C THR A 450 -20.24 -1.02 44.82
N SER A 451 -19.50 0.08 44.92
CA SER A 451 -19.51 0.95 46.12
C SER A 451 -20.90 1.54 46.39
N PHE A 452 -21.62 1.97 45.34
CA PHE A 452 -22.99 2.44 45.46
C PHE A 452 -23.95 1.35 45.95
N LYS A 453 -23.87 0.12 45.42
CA LYS A 453 -24.70 -1.01 45.85
C LYS A 453 -24.45 -1.36 47.33
N GLU A 454 -23.19 -1.40 47.75
CA GLU A 454 -22.82 -1.66 49.15
C GLU A 454 -23.32 -0.55 50.09
N ALA A 455 -23.17 0.72 49.69
CA ALA A 455 -23.65 1.87 50.46
C ALA A 455 -25.19 1.86 50.57
N LEU A 456 -25.90 1.45 49.51
CA LEU A 456 -27.35 1.35 49.51
C LEU A 456 -27.84 0.31 50.51
N VAL A 457 -27.27 -0.91 50.47
CA VAL A 457 -27.63 -1.99 51.41
C VAL A 457 -27.31 -1.60 52.85
N ALA A 458 -26.15 -0.97 53.09
CA ALA A 458 -25.76 -0.50 54.42
C ALA A 458 -26.69 0.61 54.95
N ALA A 459 -27.13 1.53 54.08
CA ALA A 459 -28.08 2.57 54.44
C ALA A 459 -29.46 2.00 54.72
N GLU A 460 -29.98 1.10 53.87
CA GLU A 460 -31.26 0.40 54.08
C GLU A 460 -31.31 -0.28 55.46
N ALA A 461 -30.27 -1.06 55.80
CA ALA A 461 -30.20 -1.77 57.07
C ALA A 461 -30.17 -0.82 58.28
N LYS A 462 -29.41 0.28 58.21
CA LYS A 462 -29.30 1.23 59.33
C LYS A 462 -30.56 2.09 59.50
N VAL A 463 -31.21 2.47 58.39
CA VAL A 463 -32.48 3.20 58.40
C VAL A 463 -33.59 2.32 58.99
N GLU A 464 -33.64 1.03 58.65
CA GLU A 464 -34.59 0.08 59.24
C GLU A 464 -34.41 -0.06 60.77
N VAL A 465 -33.16 -0.18 61.25
CA VAL A 465 -32.85 -0.22 62.69
C VAL A 465 -33.22 1.09 63.40
N ALA A 466 -32.97 2.24 62.77
CA ALA A 466 -33.36 3.54 63.30
C ALA A 466 -34.89 3.69 63.39
N HIS A 467 -35.63 3.19 62.40
CA HIS A 467 -37.10 3.19 62.45
C HIS A 467 -37.67 2.23 63.50
N ALA A 468 -37.10 1.03 63.64
CA ALA A 468 -37.51 0.07 64.65
C ALA A 468 -37.28 0.63 66.07
N SER A 469 -36.11 1.21 66.32
CA SER A 469 -35.78 1.83 67.62
C SER A 469 -36.64 3.06 67.92
N ALA A 470 -37.00 3.88 66.93
CA ALA A 470 -37.90 5.02 67.13
C ALA A 470 -39.32 4.58 67.54
N GLY A 471 -39.84 3.48 66.99
CA GLY A 471 -41.19 2.99 67.28
C GLY A 471 -41.42 2.55 68.73
N GLU A 472 -40.38 2.09 69.42
CA GLU A 472 -40.47 1.59 70.80
C GLU A 472 -40.33 2.70 71.86
N THR A 473 -39.84 3.89 71.50
CA THR A 473 -39.45 4.93 72.48
C THR A 473 -40.58 5.71 73.16
N ALA A 474 -41.85 5.46 72.85
CA ALA A 474 -42.96 6.25 73.39
C ALA A 474 -43.16 6.13 74.92
N GLU A 475 -42.63 5.09 75.58
CA GLU A 475 -42.77 4.87 77.03
C GLU A 475 -41.49 4.37 77.75
N LEU A 476 -40.33 4.39 77.10
CA LEU A 476 -39.13 3.67 77.57
C LEU A 476 -38.05 4.53 78.28
N SER A 477 -37.20 3.83 79.03
CA SER A 477 -36.09 4.34 79.85
C SER A 477 -35.08 5.20 79.07
N SER A 478 -34.28 6.01 79.78
CA SER A 478 -33.27 6.87 79.12
C SER A 478 -32.26 6.08 78.27
N GLU A 479 -32.00 4.81 78.60
CA GLU A 479 -31.15 3.92 77.82
C GLU A 479 -31.73 3.65 76.41
N ALA A 480 -33.06 3.49 76.29
CA ALA A 480 -33.71 3.30 75.00
C ALA A 480 -33.65 4.57 74.13
N GLN A 481 -33.74 5.75 74.76
CA GLN A 481 -33.58 7.02 74.07
C GLN A 481 -32.15 7.22 73.55
N GLU A 482 -31.14 6.85 74.33
CA GLU A 482 -29.73 6.91 73.92
C GLU A 482 -29.43 5.92 72.77
N ALA A 483 -29.98 4.70 72.84
CA ALA A 483 -29.86 3.71 71.77
C ALA A 483 -30.53 4.20 70.46
N ALA A 484 -31.73 4.77 70.55
CA ALA A 484 -32.43 5.34 69.39
C ALA A 484 -31.68 6.56 68.80
N ALA A 485 -31.08 7.41 69.64
CA ALA A 485 -30.26 8.53 69.20
C ALA A 485 -28.99 8.04 68.47
N THR A 486 -28.36 6.97 68.97
CA THR A 486 -27.18 6.35 68.35
C THR A 486 -27.53 5.74 67.00
N ALA A 487 -28.61 4.94 66.92
CA ALA A 487 -29.09 4.36 65.67
C ALA A 487 -29.44 5.44 64.63
N ALA A 488 -30.07 6.54 65.06
CA ALA A 488 -30.37 7.69 64.21
C ALA A 488 -29.11 8.38 63.66
N ALA A 489 -28.05 8.50 64.47
CA ALA A 489 -26.77 9.06 64.05
C ALA A 489 -26.03 8.14 63.06
N GLU A 490 -26.07 6.82 63.29
CA GLU A 490 -25.52 5.82 62.37
C GLU A 490 -26.26 5.80 61.03
N ALA A 491 -27.59 5.90 61.03
CA ALA A 491 -28.41 6.00 59.83
C ALA A 491 -28.11 7.29 59.04
N ALA A 492 -28.00 8.43 59.71
CA ALA A 492 -27.61 9.69 59.08
C ALA A 492 -26.21 9.62 58.44
N THR A 493 -25.26 8.95 59.11
CA THR A 493 -23.91 8.74 58.56
C THR A 493 -23.94 7.84 57.33
N ALA A 494 -24.73 6.76 57.36
CA ALA A 494 -24.90 5.86 56.22
C ALA A 494 -25.55 6.56 55.02
N ALA A 495 -26.55 7.40 55.27
CA ALA A 495 -27.21 8.20 54.26
C ALA A 495 -26.24 9.19 53.61
N ALA A 496 -25.37 9.85 54.39
CA ALA A 496 -24.33 10.72 53.84
C ALA A 496 -23.38 9.95 52.91
N THR A 497 -22.91 8.77 53.33
CA THR A 497 -22.06 7.88 52.50
C THR A 497 -22.79 7.42 51.22
N LEU A 498 -24.08 7.08 51.31
CA LEU A 498 -24.90 6.75 50.14
C LEU A 498 -25.03 7.94 49.18
N GLY A 499 -25.20 9.17 49.68
CA GLY A 499 -25.26 10.38 48.88
C GLY A 499 -23.98 10.64 48.09
N GLU A 500 -22.81 10.49 48.73
CA GLU A 500 -21.51 10.62 48.08
C GLU A 500 -21.30 9.54 47.01
N ALA A 501 -21.60 8.27 47.33
CA ALA A 501 -21.49 7.15 46.40
C ALA A 501 -22.42 7.32 45.19
N LEU A 502 -23.67 7.73 45.40
CA LEU A 502 -24.65 8.01 44.35
C LEU A 502 -24.19 9.14 43.42
N SER A 503 -23.64 10.22 43.98
CA SER A 503 -23.14 11.35 43.20
C SER A 503 -21.94 10.95 42.32
N THR A 504 -21.02 10.16 42.88
CA THR A 504 -19.84 9.64 42.18
C THR A 504 -20.26 8.69 41.05
N PHE A 505 -21.18 7.77 41.34
CA PHE A 505 -21.71 6.84 40.36
C PHE A 505 -22.42 7.55 39.19
N LYS A 506 -23.25 8.56 39.47
CA LYS A 506 -23.89 9.39 38.42
C LYS A 506 -22.87 10.16 37.56
N ALA A 507 -21.80 10.66 38.17
CA ALA A 507 -20.73 11.32 37.43
C ALA A 507 -20.00 10.34 36.49
N CYS A 508 -19.70 9.13 36.96
CA CYS A 508 -19.10 8.08 36.15
C CYS A 508 -20.01 7.62 35.00
N LEU A 509 -21.32 7.46 35.23
CA LEU A 509 -22.29 7.17 34.17
C LEU A 509 -22.29 8.24 33.07
N LYS A 510 -22.24 9.51 33.46
CA LYS A 510 -22.16 10.63 32.51
C LYS A 510 -20.86 10.61 31.71
N ASP A 511 -19.72 10.34 32.35
CA ASP A 511 -18.42 10.21 31.67
C ASP A 511 -18.43 9.06 30.65
N CYS A 512 -19.02 7.92 31.02
CA CYS A 512 -19.21 6.79 30.10
C CYS A 512 -20.10 7.14 28.91
N ALA A 513 -21.20 7.84 29.13
CA ALA A 513 -22.11 8.29 28.07
C ALA A 513 -21.41 9.25 27.08
N VAL A 514 -20.62 10.20 27.59
CA VAL A 514 -19.85 11.15 26.74
C VAL A 514 -18.80 10.42 25.89
N LYS A 515 -18.19 9.36 26.42
CA LYS A 515 -17.16 8.56 25.73
C LYS A 515 -17.74 7.42 24.89
N SER A 516 -19.07 7.32 24.77
CA SER A 516 -19.78 6.23 24.09
C SER A 516 -19.38 4.84 24.58
N ILE A 517 -19.15 4.70 25.88
CA ILE A 517 -18.82 3.42 26.52
C ILE A 517 -20.13 2.72 26.87
N PRO A 518 -20.35 1.47 26.42
CA PRO A 518 -21.56 0.76 26.79
C PRO A 518 -21.59 0.47 28.30
N VAL A 519 -22.74 0.75 28.90
CA VAL A 519 -23.01 0.49 30.31
C VAL A 519 -23.89 -0.77 30.40
N PRO A 520 -23.56 -1.73 31.28
CA PRO A 520 -24.41 -2.90 31.48
C PRO A 520 -25.82 -2.54 31.95
N GLU A 521 -26.83 -3.23 31.40
CA GLU A 521 -28.23 -2.96 31.71
C GLU A 521 -28.51 -3.05 33.22
N GLU A 522 -27.91 -4.03 33.90
CA GLU A 522 -28.01 -4.23 35.35
C GLU A 522 -27.47 -3.05 36.16
N VAL A 523 -26.47 -2.35 35.64
CA VAL A 523 -25.86 -1.18 36.29
C VAL A 523 -26.68 0.08 35.97
N SER A 524 -27.28 0.14 34.78
CA SER A 524 -28.16 1.25 34.37
C SER A 524 -29.59 1.18 34.90
N ASN A 525 -29.94 0.17 35.70
CA ASN A 525 -31.28 0.01 36.23
C ASN A 525 -31.69 1.25 37.06
N GLU A 526 -32.82 1.86 36.72
CA GLU A 526 -33.35 3.05 37.40
C GLU A 526 -33.89 2.74 38.81
N GLU A 527 -34.26 1.49 39.08
CA GLU A 527 -34.84 1.07 40.36
C GLU A 527 -33.91 1.35 41.58
N PRO A 528 -32.64 0.91 41.62
CA PRO A 528 -31.76 1.22 42.74
C PRO A 528 -31.47 2.73 42.87
N LEU A 529 -31.43 3.47 41.75
CA LEU A 529 -31.21 4.93 41.76
C LEU A 529 -32.39 5.68 42.38
N THR A 530 -33.62 5.29 42.02
CA THR A 530 -34.85 5.87 42.58
C THR A 530 -35.00 5.52 44.05
N ARG A 531 -34.69 4.26 44.42
CA ARG A 531 -34.71 3.80 45.82
C ARG A 531 -33.69 4.54 46.69
N ALA A 532 -32.46 4.70 46.22
CA ALA A 532 -31.44 5.48 46.93
C ALA A 532 -31.87 6.94 47.12
N SER A 533 -32.46 7.55 46.10
CA SER A 533 -32.94 8.94 46.17
C SER A 533 -34.08 9.08 47.20
N ALA A 534 -35.01 8.12 47.24
CA ALA A 534 -36.10 8.11 48.22
C ALA A 534 -35.59 7.94 49.67
N LEU A 535 -34.61 7.08 49.90
CA LEU A 535 -33.99 6.91 51.23
C LEU A 535 -33.28 8.19 51.70
N LEU A 536 -32.57 8.87 50.80
CA LEU A 536 -31.92 10.15 51.12
C LEU A 536 -32.95 11.23 51.46
N GLU A 537 -34.04 11.33 50.69
CA GLU A 537 -35.14 12.27 50.99
C GLU A 537 -35.80 11.96 52.34
N GLN A 538 -36.02 10.69 52.65
CA GLN A 538 -36.58 10.24 53.92
C GLN A 538 -35.66 10.61 55.11
N GLU A 539 -34.36 10.36 55.01
CA GLU A 539 -33.41 10.71 56.08
C GLU A 539 -33.23 12.24 56.21
N HIS A 540 -33.24 12.99 55.11
CA HIS A 540 -33.26 14.45 55.19
C HIS A 540 -34.51 14.99 55.89
N ALA A 541 -35.69 14.43 55.60
CA ALA A 541 -36.92 14.77 56.28
C ALA A 541 -36.87 14.41 57.77
N ALA A 542 -36.35 13.22 58.11
CA ALA A 542 -36.18 12.78 59.49
C ALA A 542 -35.20 13.68 60.27
N ALA A 543 -34.07 14.05 59.67
CA ALA A 543 -33.10 14.97 60.25
C ALA A 543 -33.69 16.37 60.47
N ALA A 544 -34.47 16.89 59.51
CA ALA A 544 -35.16 18.16 59.66
C ALA A 544 -36.19 18.12 60.80
N ALA A 545 -36.95 17.04 60.93
CA ALA A 545 -37.90 16.85 62.03
C ALA A 545 -37.19 16.77 63.40
N ARG A 546 -36.06 16.07 63.49
CA ARG A 546 -35.24 16.01 64.72
C ARG A 546 -34.69 17.39 65.09
N ALA A 547 -34.19 18.16 64.13
CA ALA A 547 -33.70 19.52 64.35
C ALA A 547 -34.82 20.46 64.83
N GLN A 548 -36.02 20.34 64.25
CA GLN A 548 -37.20 21.09 64.70
C GLN A 548 -37.62 20.70 66.13
N ALA A 549 -37.61 19.41 66.47
CA ALA A 549 -37.92 18.93 67.81
C ALA A 549 -36.90 19.41 68.86
N GLN A 550 -35.60 19.39 68.54
CA GLN A 550 -34.55 19.93 69.40
C GLN A 550 -34.69 21.44 69.61
N ALA A 551 -34.99 22.19 68.55
CA ALA A 551 -35.23 23.63 68.64
C ALA A 551 -36.45 23.95 69.52
N ALA A 552 -37.55 23.17 69.38
CA ALA A 552 -38.73 23.31 70.22
C ALA A 552 -38.44 23.00 71.69
N ALA A 553 -37.69 21.92 71.98
CA ALA A 553 -37.29 21.56 73.34
C ALA A 553 -36.39 22.62 73.99
N ALA A 554 -35.43 23.18 73.24
CA ALA A 554 -34.59 24.27 73.71
C ALA A 554 -35.40 25.54 74.03
N THR A 555 -36.41 25.84 73.22
CA THR A 555 -37.30 27.00 73.44
C THR A 555 -38.13 26.81 74.72
N LEU A 556 -38.70 25.62 74.94
CA LEU A 556 -39.47 25.30 76.16
C LEU A 556 -38.60 25.27 77.43
N GLY A 557 -37.36 24.79 77.33
CA GLY A 557 -36.40 24.80 78.44
C GLY A 557 -36.03 26.21 78.90
N MET A 558 -35.83 27.14 77.96
CA MET A 558 -35.54 28.55 78.31
C MET A 558 -36.71 29.25 79.00
N GLU A 559 -37.96 28.91 78.64
CA GLU A 559 -39.13 29.45 79.34
C GLU A 559 -39.22 28.93 80.78
N ALA A 560 -38.88 27.65 81.02
CA ALA A 560 -38.90 27.04 82.35
C ALA A 560 -37.80 27.57 83.30
N ASP A 561 -36.62 27.92 82.79
CA ASP A 561 -35.55 28.55 83.60
C ASP A 561 -35.79 30.05 83.86
N SER A 562 -36.68 30.69 83.10
CA SER A 562 -37.03 32.11 83.27
C SER A 562 -38.20 32.36 84.24
N ALA A 563 -38.97 31.32 84.55
CA ALA A 563 -40.12 31.33 85.47
C ALA A 563 -39.70 30.86 86.87
#